data_AF-A0A7C6JVR3-F1
#
_entry.id   AF-A0A7C6JVR3-F1
#
_cell.length_a   1.000
_cell.length_b   1.000
_cell.length_c   1.000
_cell.angle_alpha   90.00
_cell.angle_beta   90.00
_cell.angle_gamma   90.00
#
_symmetry.space_group_name_H-M   'P 1'
#
loop_
_entity.id
_entity.type
_entity.pdbx_description
1 polymer ?
#
loop_
_entity_poly.entity_id
_entity_poly.type
_entity_poly.pdbx_seq_one_letter_code
_entity_poly.pdbx_strand_id
1 'polypeptide(L)'
;MKRAKKLFITLLLSLSLTTVAPDFITLQLHMPAVTQVQAKTKNVLMTKTGKKYHIKKCGNGTYYKVTLKKAESLGLTPCKKCFK
;
A
#
# COMPACT_ATOMS: atom_id res chain seq x y z
N MET A 1 -57.84 36.35 10.58
CA MET A 1 -56.71 36.03 11.50
C MET A 1 -55.99 34.69 11.21
N LYS A 2 -56.49 33.81 10.32
CA LYS A 2 -55.96 32.43 10.19
C LYS A 2 -54.85 32.25 9.13
N ARG A 3 -54.71 33.17 8.16
CA ARG A 3 -53.65 33.13 7.14
C ARG A 3 -52.30 33.67 7.63
N ALA A 4 -52.30 34.67 8.53
CA ALA A 4 -51.08 35.19 9.15
C ALA A 4 -50.40 34.17 10.08
N LYS A 5 -51.18 33.34 10.79
CA LYS A 5 -50.64 32.25 11.65
C LYS A 5 -50.01 31.11 10.84
N LYS A 6 -50.52 30.81 9.65
CA LYS A 6 -49.96 29.76 8.78
C LYS A 6 -48.61 30.18 8.19
N LEU A 7 -48.45 31.47 7.87
CA LEU A 7 -47.20 32.06 7.41
C LEU A 7 -46.13 32.14 8.50
N PHE A 8 -46.51 32.34 9.77
CA PHE A 8 -45.58 32.34 10.90
C PHE A 8 -45.09 30.93 11.30
N ILE A 9 -45.91 29.90 11.12
CA ILE A 9 -45.54 28.52 11.47
C ILE A 9 -44.55 27.92 10.46
N THR A 10 -44.62 28.31 9.19
CA THR A 10 -43.62 27.91 8.17
C THR A 10 -42.27 28.60 8.32
N LEU A 11 -42.17 29.69 9.11
CA LEU A 11 -40.91 30.39 9.34
C LEU A 11 -40.09 29.76 10.48
N LEU A 12 -40.72 28.94 11.34
CA LEU A 12 -40.09 28.30 12.50
C LEU A 12 -39.53 26.89 12.22
N LEU A 13 -39.78 26.31 11.04
CA LEU A 13 -39.35 24.93 10.71
C LEU A 13 -38.14 24.86 9.74
N SER A 14 -37.64 25.98 9.23
CA SER A 14 -36.52 26.00 8.28
C SER A 14 -35.18 26.43 8.87
N LEU A 15 -35.10 26.77 10.16
CA LEU A 15 -33.87 27.28 10.79
C LEU A 15 -32.96 26.20 11.41
N SER A 16 -33.24 24.92 11.18
CA SER A 16 -32.39 23.82 11.67
C SER A 16 -31.45 23.23 10.61
N LEU A 17 -31.19 23.92 9.50
CA LEU A 17 -29.97 23.68 8.73
C LEU A 17 -28.80 24.38 9.45
N THR A 18 -28.48 23.80 10.60
CA THR A 18 -27.25 24.06 11.32
C THR A 18 -26.11 23.81 10.35
N THR A 19 -25.39 24.88 10.07
CA THR A 19 -24.07 24.86 9.48
C THR A 19 -23.22 23.89 10.30
N VAL A 20 -22.98 22.69 9.76
CA VAL A 20 -21.88 21.86 10.21
C VAL A 20 -20.61 22.71 10.07
N ALA A 21 -20.03 23.08 11.21
CA ALA A 21 -18.77 23.82 11.25
C ALA A 21 -17.73 23.06 10.40
N PRO A 22 -16.99 23.74 9.51
CA PRO A 22 -15.97 23.09 8.69
C PRO A 22 -14.69 22.86 9.49
N ASP A 23 -14.76 22.25 10.68
CA ASP A 23 -13.60 22.18 11.58
C ASP A 23 -13.29 20.76 12.14
N PHE A 24 -14.01 19.71 11.72
CA PHE A 24 -13.67 18.33 12.11
C PHE A 24 -12.82 17.56 11.07
N ILE A 25 -12.48 18.17 9.93
CA ILE A 25 -11.74 17.47 8.86
C ILE A 25 -10.21 17.77 8.91
N THR A 26 -9.75 18.70 9.75
CA THR A 26 -8.38 19.23 9.63
C THR A 26 -7.28 18.50 10.42
N LEU A 27 -7.50 17.25 10.88
CA LEU A 27 -6.46 16.45 11.57
C LEU A 27 -6.01 15.16 10.85
N GLN A 28 -6.42 14.91 9.60
CA GLN A 28 -5.97 13.70 8.89
C GLN A 28 -5.59 13.91 7.41
N LEU A 29 -4.86 14.99 7.10
CA LEU A 29 -4.27 15.22 5.76
C LEU A 29 -2.74 15.36 5.75
N HIS A 30 -2.04 14.87 6.77
CA HIS A 30 -0.59 14.70 6.71
C HIS A 30 -0.19 13.22 6.71
N MET A 31 -0.84 12.41 5.88
CA MET A 31 -0.17 11.21 5.37
C MET A 31 0.45 11.57 4.03
N PRO A 32 1.79 11.54 3.88
CA PRO A 32 2.38 11.70 2.56
C PRO A 32 1.80 10.60 1.69
N ALA A 33 1.32 10.97 0.50
CA ALA A 33 0.85 10.03 -0.49
C ALA A 33 1.92 8.95 -0.66
N VAL A 34 1.66 7.76 -0.12
CA VAL A 34 2.57 6.62 -0.23
C VAL A 34 2.49 6.22 -1.68
N THR A 35 3.40 6.75 -2.47
CA THR A 35 3.58 6.33 -3.85
C THR A 35 3.98 4.86 -3.75
N GLN A 36 3.02 3.96 -3.97
CA GLN A 36 3.23 2.53 -4.03
C GLN A 36 4.02 2.26 -5.31
N VAL A 37 5.33 2.53 -5.25
CA VAL A 37 6.27 2.10 -6.29
C VAL A 37 6.15 0.58 -6.31
N GLN A 38 5.53 0.04 -7.36
CA GLN A 38 5.46 -1.40 -7.57
C GLN A 38 6.89 -1.91 -7.69
N ALA A 39 7.50 -2.26 -6.57
CA ALA A 39 8.83 -2.80 -6.52
C ALA A 39 8.79 -4.10 -7.32
N LYS A 40 9.37 -4.09 -8.52
CA LYS A 40 9.47 -5.28 -9.36
C LYS A 40 10.21 -6.35 -8.55
N THR A 41 9.46 -7.30 -8.01
CA THR A 41 10.00 -8.39 -7.21
C THR A 41 10.78 -9.30 -8.13
N LYS A 42 12.10 -9.14 -8.12
CA LYS A 42 13.00 -10.01 -8.87
C LYS A 42 12.99 -11.38 -8.20
N ASN A 43 12.62 -12.41 -8.96
CA ASN A 43 12.70 -13.79 -8.53
C ASN A 43 14.05 -14.37 -8.95
N VAL A 44 14.67 -15.12 -8.04
CA VAL A 44 15.93 -15.84 -8.25
C VAL A 44 15.75 -17.30 -7.83
N LEU A 45 16.73 -18.12 -8.17
CA LEU A 45 16.77 -19.53 -7.82
C LEU A 45 17.80 -19.74 -6.71
N MET A 46 17.40 -20.48 -5.68
CA MET A 46 18.24 -20.90 -4.57
C MET A 46 18.44 -22.42 -4.61
N THR A 47 19.63 -22.91 -4.28
CA THR A 47 19.93 -24.34 -4.18
C THR A 47 19.75 -24.85 -2.74
N LYS A 48 19.56 -26.17 -2.55
CA LYS A 48 19.38 -26.79 -1.21
C LYS A 48 20.46 -26.40 -0.20
N THR A 49 21.71 -26.22 -0.64
CA THR A 49 22.83 -25.85 0.23
C THR A 49 22.83 -24.38 0.65
N GLY A 50 22.00 -23.52 0.04
CA GLY A 50 21.75 -22.17 0.52
C GLY A 50 22.96 -21.23 0.50
N LYS A 51 24.01 -21.50 -0.30
CA LYS A 51 25.22 -20.65 -0.34
C LYS A 51 25.19 -19.55 -1.41
N LYS A 52 24.50 -19.79 -2.53
CA LYS A 52 24.40 -18.84 -3.65
C LYS A 52 23.02 -18.76 -4.27
N TYR A 53 22.66 -17.58 -4.81
CA TYR A 53 21.47 -17.39 -5.65
C TYR A 53 21.84 -17.27 -7.14
N HIS A 54 20.88 -17.64 -8.00
CA HIS A 54 21.07 -17.83 -9.44
C HIS A 54 19.93 -17.20 -10.24
N ILE A 55 20.20 -16.63 -11.42
CA ILE A 55 19.15 -16.17 -12.36
C ILE A 55 18.55 -17.32 -13.18
N LYS A 56 19.31 -18.40 -13.37
CA LYS A 56 18.98 -19.58 -14.16
C LYS A 56 19.56 -20.83 -13.51
N LYS A 57 19.05 -22.01 -13.88
CA LYS A 57 19.66 -23.28 -13.44
C LYS A 57 21.14 -23.28 -13.83
N CYS A 58 22.02 -23.57 -12.87
CA CYS A 58 23.47 -23.39 -12.99
C CYS A 58 24.22 -24.59 -12.40
N GLY A 59 24.31 -25.67 -13.17
CA GLY A 59 24.87 -26.95 -12.73
C GLY A 59 23.80 -27.91 -12.19
N ASN A 60 24.25 -29.03 -11.62
CA ASN A 60 23.39 -30.14 -11.21
C ASN A 60 22.91 -29.94 -9.78
N GLY A 61 21.61 -29.71 -9.61
CA GLY A 61 21.00 -29.58 -8.28
C GLY A 61 19.52 -29.24 -8.32
N THR A 62 18.90 -29.30 -7.15
CA THR A 62 17.51 -28.86 -6.95
C THR A 62 17.48 -27.36 -6.71
N TYR A 63 16.58 -26.67 -7.43
CA TYR A 63 16.42 -25.22 -7.36
C TYR A 63 15.02 -24.86 -6.87
N TYR A 64 14.98 -23.89 -5.97
CA TYR A 64 13.75 -23.34 -5.41
C TYR A 64 13.64 -21.87 -5.80
N LYS A 65 12.47 -21.46 -6.26
CA LYS A 65 12.21 -20.06 -6.64
C LYS A 65 11.99 -19.24 -5.38
N VAL A 66 12.75 -18.17 -5.22
CA VAL A 66 12.68 -17.26 -4.08
C VAL A 66 12.80 -15.82 -4.57
N THR A 67 12.35 -14.84 -3.78
CA THR A 67 12.61 -13.44 -4.10
C THR A 67 14.06 -13.09 -3.83
N LEU A 68 14.62 -12.15 -4.60
CA LEU A 68 16.00 -11.66 -4.42
C LEU A 68 16.22 -11.12 -3.01
N LYS A 69 15.26 -10.33 -2.49
CA LYS A 69 15.30 -9.83 -1.10
C LYS A 69 15.34 -10.96 -0.08
N LYS A 70 14.56 -12.05 -0.29
CA LYS A 70 14.61 -13.21 0.60
C LYS A 70 15.96 -13.90 0.52
N ALA A 71 16.53 -14.05 -0.68
CA ALA A 71 17.84 -14.64 -0.84
C ALA A 71 18.93 -13.84 -0.10
N GLU A 72 18.95 -12.53 -0.27
CA GLU A 72 19.88 -11.63 0.44
C GLU A 72 19.69 -11.69 1.95
N SER A 73 18.44 -11.72 2.44
CA SER A 73 18.14 -11.86 3.87
C SER A 73 18.62 -13.17 4.50
N LEU A 74 18.82 -14.22 3.69
CA LEU A 74 19.37 -15.50 4.12
C LEU A 74 20.91 -15.54 4.03
N GLY A 75 21.57 -14.43 3.64
CA GLY A 75 23.02 -14.36 3.48
C GLY A 75 23.55 -15.05 2.21
N LEU A 76 22.67 -15.30 1.22
CA LEU A 76 23.10 -15.89 -0.06
C LEU A 76 23.90 -14.88 -0.88
N THR A 77 24.96 -15.35 -1.50
CA THR A 77 25.79 -14.53 -2.42
C THR A 77 25.46 -14.80 -3.88
N PRO A 78 25.72 -13.87 -4.82
CA PRO A 78 25.49 -14.11 -6.23
C PRO A 78 26.40 -15.22 -6.77
N CYS A 79 25.86 -16.08 -7.65
CA CYS A 79 26.69 -17.03 -8.38
C CYS A 79 27.55 -16.32 -9.43
N LYS A 80 28.88 -16.44 -9.30
CA LYS A 80 29.88 -15.91 -10.26
C LYS A 80 29.67 -16.40 -11.71
N LYS A 81 29.02 -17.55 -11.93
CA LYS A 81 28.72 -18.06 -13.28
C LYS A 81 27.43 -17.46 -13.85
N CYS A 82 26.50 -17.06 -12.99
CA CYS A 82 25.22 -16.49 -13.39
C CYS A 82 25.28 -14.98 -13.58
N PHE A 83 26.08 -14.30 -12.77
CA PHE A 83 26.23 -12.85 -12.74
C PHE A 83 27.65 -12.44 -13.17
N LYS A 84 28.21 -13.18 -14.13
CA LYS A 84 29.50 -12.87 -14.73
C LYS A 84 29.33 -11.84 -15.83
#